data_AF-A0A2A6CNR5-F1
#
_entry.id   AF-A0A2A6CNR5-F1
#
_cell.length_a   1.000
_cell.length_b   1.000
_cell.length_c   1.000
_cell.angle_alpha   90.00
_cell.angle_beta   90.00
_cell.angle_gamma   90.00
#
_symmetry.space_group_name_H-M   'P 1'
#
loop_
_entity.id
_entity.type
_entity.pdbx_description
1 polymer ?
#
loop_
_entity_poly.entity_id
_entity_poly.type
_entity_poly.pdbx_seq_one_letter_code
_entity_poly.pdbx_strand_id
1 'polypeptide(L)'
;MMAQEFNFCFLFRIHDLAPYSGLYCDGPICRMGIRKQVLMAMLACSTIGTVPTFLLLLIRIHQKAIESTESRLKLSNVQTCIFLFFLTVLAVNVPGFYYFGRDCNNAKQLIEASFAVSCRSYQAYSQIPDLVWLKKRGGTIFMFGPPGNAEFFGNELLMLFCSMLIIVPFIVVAVFHALKVMYEQNLIGISGFYVAPLSGMLFHMVVDVTIFPVWMIFLARCTLIIAFTLESTQLSLIFLLKNPIHREIIKRAFVDFLKLFHDDTRLNRIESIMRSMFVPLFLSSLALFSCSDASQTVSVRGVLMCGNETLNDVEIKLFDNHRFLQPDTLLATEKSDARGRFTITGSVDDDDMKPDVRIYHRCNNKGLFGISNLCKREAVYTIPSSFITSGTLSTNWFELGTINMEVKQANEKTHCFSNPLRSILDGRRK
;
A
#
# COMPACT_ATOMS: atom_id res chain seq x y z
N MET A 1 14.56 3.15 -5.61
CA MET A 1 13.84 2.90 -4.34
C MET A 1 12.34 3.12 -4.51
N MET A 2 11.87 4.32 -4.89
CA MET A 2 10.43 4.58 -5.12
C MET A 2 9.73 3.58 -6.06
N ALA A 3 10.36 3.21 -7.18
CA ALA A 3 9.80 2.22 -8.10
C ALA A 3 9.62 0.83 -7.46
N GLN A 4 10.48 0.45 -6.51
CA GLN A 4 10.39 -0.84 -5.82
C GLN A 4 9.25 -0.83 -4.80
N GLU A 5 9.10 0.25 -4.04
CA GLU A 5 7.97 0.41 -3.12
C GLU A 5 6.63 0.42 -3.87
N PHE A 6 6.57 1.12 -5.01
CA PHE A 6 5.41 1.08 -5.89
C PHE A 6 5.09 -0.35 -6.38
N ASN A 7 6.12 -1.12 -6.76
CA ASN A 7 5.93 -2.51 -7.18
C ASN A 7 5.37 -3.39 -6.05
N PHE A 8 5.94 -3.30 -4.84
CA PHE A 8 5.55 -4.15 -3.71
C PHE A 8 4.22 -3.74 -3.08
N CYS A 9 3.92 -2.45 -2.98
CA CYS A 9 2.73 -1.94 -2.27
C CYS A 9 1.51 -1.78 -3.19
N PHE A 10 1.74 -1.49 -4.47
CA PHE A 10 0.67 -1.21 -5.43
C PHE A 10 0.52 -2.28 -6.49
N LEU A 11 1.54 -2.53 -7.32
CA LEU A 11 1.40 -3.42 -8.49
C LEU A 11 1.17 -4.89 -8.12
N PHE A 12 2.02 -5.41 -7.22
CA PHE A 12 1.91 -6.76 -6.70
C PHE A 12 1.10 -6.77 -5.40
N ARG A 13 1.33 -5.84 -4.48
CA ARG A 13 0.72 -5.84 -3.13
C ARG A 13 0.93 -7.20 -2.45
N ILE A 14 2.16 -7.43 -2.02
CA ILE A 14 2.59 -8.73 -1.49
C ILE A 14 2.45 -8.77 0.03
N HIS A 15 1.98 -9.91 0.52
CA HIS A 15 1.80 -10.22 1.92
C HIS A 15 2.40 -11.59 2.25
N ASP A 16 3.22 -11.66 3.28
CA ASP A 16 3.78 -12.93 3.76
C ASP A 16 2.71 -13.77 4.46
N LEU A 17 2.66 -15.07 4.16
CA LEU A 17 1.68 -16.00 4.72
C LEU A 17 2.23 -16.80 5.91
N ALA A 18 2.84 -16.13 6.89
CA ALA A 18 3.26 -16.81 8.11
C ALA A 18 2.05 -17.50 8.80
N PRO A 19 2.20 -18.75 9.29
CA PRO A 19 3.42 -19.54 9.44
C PRO A 19 3.80 -20.39 8.22
N TYR A 20 3.04 -20.35 7.13
CA TYR A 20 3.35 -21.08 5.92
C TYR A 20 4.53 -20.48 5.17
N SER A 21 5.23 -21.33 4.43
CA SER A 21 6.21 -20.89 3.44
C SER A 21 5.44 -20.47 2.19
N GLY A 22 4.95 -19.23 2.14
CA GLY A 22 4.11 -18.76 1.05
C GLY A 22 3.90 -17.25 1.04
N LEU A 23 3.43 -16.76 -0.10
CA LEU A 23 3.12 -15.35 -0.34
C LEU A 23 1.69 -15.21 -0.84
N TYR A 24 1.02 -14.14 -0.45
CA TYR A 24 -0.24 -13.72 -1.03
C TYR A 24 -0.06 -12.42 -1.78
N CYS A 25 -0.69 -12.32 -2.94
CA CYS A 25 -0.56 -11.19 -3.84
C CYS A 25 -1.94 -10.79 -4.36
N ASP A 26 -2.38 -9.56 -4.08
CA ASP A 26 -3.72 -9.08 -4.46
C ASP A 26 -3.71 -7.77 -5.25
N GLY A 27 -2.53 -7.30 -5.68
CA GLY A 27 -2.39 -6.16 -6.58
C GLY A 27 -2.89 -6.45 -8.00
N PRO A 28 -3.01 -5.41 -8.85
CA PRO A 28 -3.58 -5.52 -10.20
C PRO A 28 -2.94 -6.64 -11.04
N ILE A 29 -1.61 -6.73 -11.04
CA ILE A 29 -0.87 -7.71 -11.86
C ILE A 29 -1.18 -9.15 -11.41
N CYS A 30 -1.31 -9.36 -10.09
CA CYS A 30 -1.61 -10.68 -9.54
C CYS A 30 -3.05 -11.14 -9.74
N ARG A 31 -3.96 -10.25 -10.17
CA ARG A 31 -5.35 -10.59 -10.53
C ARG A 31 -5.54 -10.86 -12.03
N MET A 32 -4.53 -10.62 -12.86
CA MET A 32 -4.60 -10.80 -14.33
C MET A 32 -4.56 -12.28 -14.79
N GLY A 33 -4.48 -13.25 -13.87
CA GLY A 33 -4.42 -14.67 -14.23
C GLY A 33 -3.10 -15.10 -14.86
N ILE A 34 -2.02 -14.32 -14.69
CA ILE A 34 -0.68 -14.66 -15.15
C ILE A 34 -0.19 -15.91 -14.39
N ARG A 35 0.56 -16.77 -15.08
CA ARG A 35 1.19 -17.95 -14.47
C ARG A 35 2.06 -17.53 -13.28
N LYS A 36 1.91 -18.22 -12.14
CA LYS A 36 2.61 -17.90 -10.88
C LYS A 36 4.14 -17.82 -11.04
N GLN A 37 4.74 -18.72 -11.80
CA GLN A 37 6.18 -18.70 -12.07
C GLN A 37 6.63 -17.39 -12.75
N VAL A 38 5.81 -16.88 -13.68
CA VAL A 38 6.09 -15.62 -14.39
C VAL A 38 5.94 -14.43 -13.44
N LEU A 39 4.92 -14.45 -12.56
CA LEU A 39 4.76 -13.43 -11.53
C LEU A 39 5.96 -13.39 -10.57
N MET A 40 6.45 -14.55 -10.14
CA MET A 40 7.65 -14.64 -9.30
C MET A 40 8.90 -14.12 -10.02
N ALA A 41 9.07 -14.44 -11.31
CA ALA A 41 10.18 -13.93 -12.10
C ALA A 41 10.12 -12.41 -12.28
N MET A 42 8.94 -11.85 -12.53
CA MET A 42 8.74 -10.39 -12.64
C MET A 42 9.06 -9.69 -11.31
N LEU A 43 8.57 -10.23 -10.19
CA LEU A 43 8.86 -9.73 -8.86
C LEU A 43 10.37 -9.77 -8.57
N ALA A 44 11.00 -10.91 -8.83
CA ALA A 44 12.43 -11.11 -8.65
C ALA A 44 13.25 -10.15 -9.51
N CYS A 45 12.91 -10.00 -10.80
CA CYS A 45 13.57 -9.07 -11.72
C CYS A 45 13.50 -7.63 -11.20
N SER A 46 12.32 -7.20 -10.74
CA SER A 46 12.14 -5.84 -10.21
C SER A 46 12.93 -5.60 -8.91
N THR A 47 13.07 -6.63 -8.06
CA THR A 47 13.79 -6.55 -6.79
C THR A 47 15.30 -6.61 -7.02
N ILE A 48 15.76 -7.55 -7.84
CA ILE A 48 17.17 -7.75 -8.16
C ILE A 48 17.70 -6.57 -8.98
N GLY A 49 16.90 -6.00 -9.87
CA GLY A 49 17.30 -4.89 -10.73
C GLY A 49 17.72 -3.61 -9.98
N THR A 50 17.33 -3.43 -8.72
CA THR A 50 17.75 -2.27 -7.93
C THR A 50 19.16 -2.44 -7.35
N VAL A 51 19.62 -3.68 -7.13
CA VAL A 51 20.89 -3.99 -6.47
C VAL A 51 22.12 -3.55 -7.30
N PRO A 52 22.19 -3.79 -8.63
CA PRO A 52 23.33 -3.33 -9.44
C PRO A 52 23.56 -1.82 -9.37
N THR A 53 22.50 -1.02 -9.32
CA THR A 53 22.63 0.44 -9.20
C THR A 53 23.33 0.82 -7.90
N PHE A 54 22.94 0.19 -6.79
CA PHE A 54 23.60 0.38 -5.50
C PHE A 54 25.07 -0.05 -5.53
N LEU A 55 25.36 -1.24 -6.09
CA LEU A 55 26.74 -1.74 -6.20
C LEU A 55 27.63 -0.82 -7.04
N LEU A 56 27.12 -0.31 -8.16
CA LEU A 56 27.85 0.62 -9.02
C LEU A 56 28.17 1.92 -8.28
N LEU A 57 27.18 2.50 -7.60
CA LEU A 57 27.38 3.71 -6.80
C LEU A 57 28.38 3.48 -5.66
N LEU A 58 28.27 2.36 -4.96
CA LEU A 58 29.17 2.00 -3.85
C LEU A 58 30.61 1.87 -4.32
N ILE A 59 30.87 1.18 -5.43
CA ILE A 59 32.21 1.05 -6.01
C ILE A 59 32.73 2.43 -6.43
N ARG A 60 31.92 3.26 -7.09
CA ARG A 60 32.32 4.60 -7.53
C ARG A 60 32.66 5.52 -6.36
N ILE A 61 31.84 5.52 -5.31
CA ILE A 61 32.08 6.31 -4.10
C ILE A 61 33.36 5.81 -3.40
N HIS A 62 33.55 4.50 -3.28
CA HIS A 62 34.77 3.94 -2.72
C HIS A 62 36.02 4.37 -3.51
N GLN A 63 36.01 4.22 -4.84
CA GLN A 63 37.15 4.61 -5.69
C GLN A 63 37.46 6.11 -5.59
N LYS A 64 36.43 6.95 -5.51
CA LYS A 64 36.59 8.39 -5.31
C LYS A 64 37.13 8.74 -3.92
N ALA A 65 36.68 8.05 -2.87
CA ALA A 65 37.16 8.27 -1.50
C ALA A 65 38.66 7.96 -1.34
N ILE A 66 39.20 7.06 -2.15
CA ILE A 66 40.59 6.61 -2.05
C ILE A 66 41.49 7.20 -3.15
N GLU A 67 40.95 8.07 -4.01
CA GLU A 67 41.63 8.62 -5.19
C GLU A 67 42.99 9.26 -4.84
N SER A 68 43.04 10.00 -3.73
CA SER A 68 44.23 10.69 -3.23
C SER A 68 45.20 9.81 -2.41
N THR A 69 44.89 8.53 -2.21
CA THR A 69 45.69 7.62 -1.35
C THR A 69 46.47 6.58 -2.17
N GLU A 70 47.58 6.04 -1.65
CA GLU A 70 48.35 4.95 -2.28
C GLU A 70 47.74 3.55 -2.05
N SER A 71 46.42 3.45 -1.90
CA SER A 71 45.76 2.18 -1.56
C SER A 71 45.84 1.16 -2.70
N ARG A 72 46.14 -0.10 -2.34
CA ARG A 72 46.13 -1.26 -3.26
C ARG A 72 44.73 -1.64 -3.76
N LEU A 73 43.66 -1.06 -3.17
CA LEU A 73 42.27 -1.29 -3.56
C LEU A 73 41.76 -0.31 -4.63
N LYS A 74 42.67 0.41 -5.29
CA LYS A 74 42.38 1.19 -6.49
C LYS A 74 42.05 0.26 -7.65
N LEU A 75 40.79 0.27 -8.06
CA LEU A 75 40.28 -0.55 -9.16
C LEU A 75 40.17 0.34 -10.40
N SER A 76 41.07 0.12 -11.35
CA SER A 76 41.00 0.75 -12.68
C SER A 76 39.96 0.03 -13.55
N ASN A 77 40.33 -0.56 -14.68
CA ASN A 77 39.42 -1.32 -15.56
C ASN A 77 38.85 -2.58 -14.88
N VAL A 78 39.53 -3.10 -13.86
CA VAL A 78 39.09 -4.25 -13.05
C VAL A 78 37.73 -4.00 -12.39
N GLN A 79 37.38 -2.76 -12.06
CA GLN A 79 36.08 -2.42 -11.46
C GLN A 79 34.91 -2.80 -12.36
N THR A 80 35.08 -2.65 -13.68
CA THR A 80 34.07 -3.00 -14.68
C THR A 80 33.88 -4.52 -14.74
N CYS A 81 34.97 -5.29 -14.70
CA CYS A 81 34.90 -6.75 -14.69
C CYS A 81 34.24 -7.28 -13.41
N ILE A 82 34.58 -6.72 -12.25
CA ILE A 82 33.94 -7.07 -10.97
C ILE A 82 32.44 -6.74 -11.02
N PHE A 83 32.08 -5.57 -11.55
CA PHE A 83 30.68 -5.16 -11.68
C PHE A 83 29.90 -6.08 -12.61
N LEU A 84 30.45 -6.41 -13.78
CA LEU A 84 29.82 -7.36 -14.72
C LEU A 84 29.65 -8.74 -14.10
N PHE A 85 30.65 -9.22 -13.35
CA PHE A 85 30.56 -10.48 -12.62
C PHE A 85 29.43 -10.45 -11.58
N PHE A 86 29.34 -9.42 -10.75
CA PHE A 86 28.24 -9.29 -9.79
C PHE A 86 26.87 -9.16 -10.46
N LEU A 87 26.80 -8.45 -11.58
CA LEU A 87 25.58 -8.35 -12.37
C LEU A 87 25.14 -9.74 -12.87
N THR A 88 26.06 -10.56 -13.36
CA THR A 88 25.76 -11.94 -13.77
C THR A 88 25.30 -12.80 -12.60
N VAL A 89 26.01 -12.75 -11.46
CA VAL A 89 25.62 -13.49 -10.24
C VAL A 89 24.20 -13.11 -9.81
N LEU A 90 23.88 -11.83 -9.78
CA LEU A 90 22.54 -11.34 -9.43
C LEU A 90 21.49 -11.76 -10.47
N ALA A 91 21.76 -11.56 -11.76
CA ALA A 91 20.81 -11.86 -12.84
C ALA A 91 20.41 -13.33 -12.89
N VAL A 92 21.31 -14.25 -12.53
CA VAL A 92 21.07 -15.69 -12.50
C VAL A 92 20.05 -16.10 -11.43
N ASN A 93 19.78 -15.29 -10.40
CA ASN A 93 18.71 -15.56 -9.44
C ASN A 93 17.31 -15.37 -10.04
N VAL A 94 17.12 -14.52 -11.07
CA VAL A 94 15.80 -14.32 -11.71
C VAL A 94 15.23 -15.61 -12.31
N PRO A 95 15.95 -16.37 -13.15
CA PRO A 95 15.46 -17.67 -13.62
C PRO A 95 15.36 -18.71 -12.49
N GLY A 96 16.14 -18.57 -11.42
CA GLY A 96 15.98 -19.36 -10.19
C GLY A 96 14.60 -19.17 -9.58
N PHE A 97 14.19 -17.93 -9.30
CA PHE A 97 12.85 -17.59 -8.83
C PHE A 97 11.73 -18.02 -9.80
N TYR A 98 11.98 -18.03 -11.11
CA TYR A 98 11.03 -18.58 -12.08
C TYR A 98 10.83 -20.10 -11.91
N TYR A 99 11.92 -20.85 -11.78
CA TYR A 99 11.89 -22.31 -11.75
C TYR A 99 11.49 -22.88 -10.37
N PHE A 100 12.10 -22.35 -9.32
CA PHE A 100 11.93 -22.80 -7.93
C PHE A 100 10.79 -22.06 -7.21
N GLY A 101 10.37 -20.87 -7.68
CA GLY A 101 9.19 -20.13 -7.19
C GLY A 101 7.86 -20.71 -7.66
N ARG A 102 7.80 -22.03 -7.81
CA ARG A 102 6.57 -22.77 -8.11
C ARG A 102 5.90 -23.24 -6.82
N ASP A 103 4.61 -23.52 -6.91
CA ASP A 103 3.87 -24.11 -5.80
C ASP A 103 4.44 -25.50 -5.42
N CYS A 104 4.31 -25.87 -4.15
CA CYS A 104 4.58 -27.22 -3.66
C CYS A 104 3.61 -28.24 -4.27
N ASN A 105 4.00 -29.51 -4.23
CA ASN A 105 3.18 -30.59 -4.81
C ASN A 105 1.78 -30.67 -4.17
N ASN A 106 1.71 -30.39 -2.86
CA ASN A 106 0.48 -30.45 -2.07
C ASN A 106 -0.21 -29.09 -1.91
N ALA A 107 0.12 -28.08 -2.72
CA ALA A 107 -0.40 -26.72 -2.57
C ALA A 107 -1.92 -26.64 -2.59
N LYS A 108 -2.59 -27.37 -3.50
CA LYS A 108 -4.06 -27.42 -3.55
C LYS A 108 -4.64 -27.96 -2.26
N GLN A 109 -4.06 -29.04 -1.74
CA GLN A 109 -4.47 -29.61 -0.46
C GLN A 109 -4.20 -28.63 0.67
N LEU A 110 -3.06 -27.95 0.74
CA LEU A 110 -2.81 -27.00 1.83
C LEU A 110 -3.75 -25.79 1.81
N ILE A 111 -4.17 -25.36 0.62
CA ILE A 111 -5.12 -24.25 0.44
C ILE A 111 -6.57 -24.70 0.70
N GLU A 112 -6.92 -25.96 0.42
CA GLU A 112 -8.30 -26.49 0.49
C GLU A 112 -8.57 -27.44 1.67
N ALA A 113 -7.54 -27.99 2.32
CA ALA A 113 -7.64 -28.97 3.40
C ALA A 113 -8.17 -28.38 4.69
N SER A 114 -8.31 -27.06 4.78
CA SER A 114 -9.13 -26.44 5.83
C SER A 114 -10.63 -26.69 5.67
N PHE A 115 -11.09 -27.29 4.56
CA PHE A 115 -12.47 -27.75 4.37
C PHE A 115 -12.69 -29.26 4.66
N ALA A 116 -11.64 -30.09 4.64
CA ALA A 116 -11.79 -31.56 4.67
C ALA A 116 -11.73 -32.21 6.07
N VAL A 117 -11.46 -31.45 7.13
CA VAL A 117 -11.38 -32.02 8.50
C VAL A 117 -12.70 -31.78 9.24
N SER A 118 -13.76 -32.39 8.74
CA SER A 118 -14.99 -32.64 9.49
C SER A 118 -15.40 -34.09 9.30
N CYS A 119 -14.58 -35.02 9.78
CA CYS A 119 -14.97 -36.26 10.48
C CYS A 119 -13.79 -37.23 10.62
N ARG A 120 -13.50 -37.61 11.88
CA ARG A 120 -12.55 -38.61 12.42
C ARG A 120 -11.07 -38.19 12.55
N SER A 121 -10.55 -38.48 13.75
CA SER A 121 -9.16 -38.45 14.22
C SER A 121 -8.52 -37.07 14.45
N TYR A 122 -8.77 -36.55 15.64
CA TYR A 122 -8.08 -35.45 16.32
C TYR A 122 -6.76 -35.98 16.94
N GLN A 123 -5.60 -35.39 16.61
CA GLN A 123 -4.49 -35.08 17.56
C GLN A 123 -3.20 -34.47 16.93
N ALA A 124 -3.05 -34.29 15.60
CA ALA A 124 -1.75 -33.81 15.05
C ALA A 124 -1.79 -32.57 14.13
N TYR A 125 -2.97 -32.06 13.74
CA TYR A 125 -3.10 -31.00 12.74
C TYR A 125 -4.07 -29.88 13.18
N SER A 126 -4.09 -29.54 14.48
CA SER A 126 -5.04 -28.58 15.07
C SER A 126 -4.53 -27.12 15.08
N GLN A 127 -3.34 -26.85 14.59
CA GLN A 127 -2.67 -25.54 14.70
C GLN A 127 -2.41 -24.83 13.37
N ILE A 128 -2.98 -25.33 12.27
CA ILE A 128 -2.67 -24.83 10.94
C ILE A 128 -3.77 -23.85 10.51
N PRO A 129 -3.46 -22.55 10.32
CA PRO A 129 -4.46 -21.52 10.11
C PRO A 129 -5.15 -21.64 8.73
N ASP A 130 -6.47 -21.50 8.71
CA ASP A 130 -7.29 -21.64 7.50
C ASP A 130 -6.98 -20.58 6.43
N LEU A 131 -6.73 -21.01 5.17
CA LEU A 131 -6.47 -20.16 4.00
C LEU A 131 -7.69 -19.99 3.06
N VAL A 132 -8.83 -20.62 3.35
CA VAL A 132 -10.05 -20.59 2.50
C VAL A 132 -10.61 -19.19 2.39
N TRP A 133 -10.61 -18.42 3.48
CA TRP A 133 -11.07 -17.02 3.45
C TRP A 133 -10.23 -16.17 2.50
N LEU A 134 -8.93 -16.46 2.39
CA LEU A 134 -8.00 -15.76 1.51
C LEU A 134 -8.22 -16.14 0.04
N LYS A 135 -8.49 -17.43 -0.23
CA LYS A 135 -8.94 -17.89 -1.55
C LYS A 135 -10.23 -17.18 -1.98
N LYS A 136 -11.18 -17.00 -1.05
CA LYS A 136 -12.45 -16.29 -1.29
C LYS A 136 -12.26 -14.79 -1.54
N ARG A 137 -11.22 -14.17 -0.97
CA ARG A 137 -10.86 -12.76 -1.19
C ARG A 137 -10.41 -12.48 -2.62
N GLY A 138 -9.97 -13.51 -3.35
CA GLY A 138 -9.37 -13.39 -4.68
C GLY A 138 -7.89 -13.03 -4.63
N GLY A 139 -7.26 -12.84 -5.78
CA GLY A 139 -5.81 -12.69 -5.89
C GLY A 139 -5.09 -14.03 -6.05
N THR A 140 -3.76 -14.01 -5.94
CA THR A 140 -2.90 -15.17 -6.18
C THR A 140 -2.18 -15.56 -4.90
N ILE A 141 -2.32 -16.83 -4.50
CA ILE A 141 -1.58 -17.44 -3.39
C ILE A 141 -0.42 -18.24 -3.98
N PHE A 142 0.81 -17.89 -3.61
CA PHE A 142 2.02 -18.66 -3.87
C PHE A 142 2.26 -19.56 -2.66
N MET A 143 2.14 -20.87 -2.86
CA MET A 143 2.25 -21.83 -1.77
C MET A 143 3.51 -22.66 -1.94
N PHE A 144 4.62 -22.24 -1.34
CA PHE A 144 5.90 -22.91 -1.52
C PHE A 144 6.07 -24.15 -0.62
N GLY A 145 5.35 -24.22 0.50
CA GLY A 145 5.32 -25.42 1.34
C GLY A 145 4.70 -25.20 2.72
N PRO A 146 4.58 -26.28 3.52
CA PRO A 146 4.05 -26.20 4.89
C PRO A 146 4.96 -25.37 5.82
N PRO A 147 4.49 -25.05 7.04
CA PRO A 147 5.29 -24.33 8.02
C PRO A 147 6.64 -25.00 8.28
N GLY A 148 7.72 -24.24 8.15
CA GLY A 148 9.10 -24.72 8.34
C GLY A 148 9.69 -25.55 7.19
N ASN A 149 8.95 -25.79 6.09
CA ASN A 149 9.48 -26.49 4.93
C ASN A 149 9.00 -25.85 3.61
N ALA A 150 9.88 -25.15 2.93
CA ALA A 150 9.60 -24.43 1.68
C ALA A 150 9.81 -25.27 0.40
N GLU A 151 10.02 -26.59 0.53
CA GLU A 151 10.25 -27.55 -0.58
C GLU A 151 11.18 -26.97 -1.67
N PHE A 152 10.65 -26.71 -2.87
CA PHE A 152 11.41 -26.22 -4.02
C PHE A 152 11.97 -24.81 -3.83
N PHE A 153 11.23 -23.95 -3.14
CA PHE A 153 11.64 -22.57 -2.88
C PHE A 153 12.84 -22.51 -1.92
N GLY A 154 13.03 -23.54 -1.10
CA GLY A 154 14.24 -23.69 -0.29
C GLY A 154 15.53 -23.70 -1.13
N ASN A 155 15.50 -24.30 -2.33
CA ASN A 155 16.65 -24.32 -3.23
C ASN A 155 16.97 -22.92 -3.78
N GLU A 156 15.94 -22.10 -4.04
CA GLU A 156 16.15 -20.71 -4.44
C GLU A 156 16.74 -19.88 -3.29
N LEU A 157 16.25 -20.07 -2.07
CA LEU A 157 16.81 -19.39 -0.90
C LEU A 157 18.29 -19.74 -0.71
N LEU A 158 18.68 -20.99 -0.94
CA LEU A 158 20.08 -21.42 -0.93
C LEU A 158 20.89 -20.77 -2.05
N MET A 159 20.33 -20.71 -3.26
CA MET A 159 20.98 -20.06 -4.42
C MET A 159 21.20 -18.56 -4.20
N LEU A 160 20.20 -17.88 -3.63
CA LEU A 160 20.28 -16.48 -3.22
C LEU A 160 21.33 -16.28 -2.12
N PHE A 161 21.37 -17.18 -1.13
CA PHE A 161 22.37 -17.15 -0.07
C PHE A 161 23.81 -17.31 -0.63
N CYS A 162 24.02 -18.23 -1.56
CA CYS A 162 25.30 -18.37 -2.27
C CYS A 162 25.69 -17.08 -3.02
N SER A 163 24.74 -16.42 -3.67
CA SER A 163 24.96 -15.12 -4.33
C SER A 163 25.37 -14.04 -3.31
N MET A 164 24.73 -14.02 -2.14
CA MET A 164 25.09 -13.09 -1.05
C MET A 164 26.49 -13.37 -0.49
N LEU A 165 26.88 -14.64 -0.31
CA LEU A 165 28.22 -15.01 0.14
C LEU A 165 29.33 -14.54 -0.81
N ILE A 166 29.03 -14.37 -2.10
CA ILE A 166 29.98 -13.85 -3.08
C ILE A 166 30.07 -12.32 -3.01
N ILE A 167 28.93 -11.63 -2.91
CA ILE A 167 28.85 -10.16 -3.07
C ILE A 167 29.09 -9.42 -1.74
N VAL A 168 28.48 -9.88 -0.64
CA VAL A 168 28.47 -9.18 0.64
C VAL A 168 29.88 -8.98 1.22
N PRO A 169 30.81 -9.95 1.19
CA PRO A 169 32.17 -9.73 1.69
C PRO A 169 32.88 -8.58 0.97
N PHE A 170 32.71 -8.46 -0.35
CA PHE A 170 33.28 -7.35 -1.11
C PHE A 170 32.69 -6.01 -0.67
N ILE A 171 31.36 -5.93 -0.50
CA ILE A 171 30.69 -4.72 0.00
C ILE A 171 31.26 -4.34 1.37
N VAL A 172 31.34 -5.29 2.30
CA VAL A 172 31.81 -5.04 3.67
C VAL A 172 33.24 -4.53 3.67
N VAL A 173 34.14 -5.15 2.91
CA VAL A 173 35.54 -4.71 2.80
C VAL A 173 35.64 -3.32 2.18
N ALA A 174 34.93 -3.06 1.08
CA ALA A 174 34.95 -1.75 0.43
C ALA A 174 34.40 -0.65 1.36
N VAL A 175 33.27 -0.89 2.03
CA VAL A 175 32.68 0.07 2.97
C VAL A 175 33.62 0.30 4.15
N PHE A 176 34.14 -0.74 4.78
CA PHE A 176 35.04 -0.60 5.93
C PHE A 176 36.33 0.15 5.55
N HIS A 177 36.90 -0.13 4.39
CA HIS A 177 38.08 0.57 3.89
C HIS A 177 37.79 2.04 3.59
N ALA A 178 36.69 2.36 2.87
CA ALA A 178 36.29 3.75 2.64
C ALA A 178 36.02 4.48 3.96
N LEU A 179 35.36 3.85 4.92
CA LEU A 179 35.13 4.43 6.24
C LEU A 179 36.44 4.69 6.96
N LYS A 180 37.41 3.77 6.94
CA LYS A 180 38.73 3.98 7.55
C LYS A 180 39.45 5.19 6.94
N VAL A 181 39.45 5.31 5.62
CA VAL A 181 40.08 6.44 4.91
C VAL A 181 39.36 7.76 5.21
N MET A 182 38.02 7.75 5.29
CA MET A 182 37.25 8.95 5.64
C MET A 182 37.32 9.30 7.14
N TYR A 183 37.47 8.31 8.01
CA TYR A 183 37.61 8.47 9.46
C TYR A 183 38.87 9.27 9.81
N GLU A 184 39.95 9.08 9.05
CA GLU A 184 41.16 9.90 9.16
C GLU A 184 40.94 11.36 8.71
N GLN A 185 39.87 11.66 7.96
CA GLN A 185 39.66 12.98 7.33
C GLN A 185 38.53 13.83 7.90
N ASN A 186 37.46 13.31 8.54
CA ASN A 186 36.47 14.14 9.26
C ASN A 186 35.48 13.32 10.11
N LEU A 187 35.82 13.14 11.39
CA LEU A 187 35.11 12.33 12.39
C LEU A 187 33.65 12.73 12.69
N ILE A 188 33.31 14.01 12.53
CA ILE A 188 32.14 14.58 13.25
C ILE A 188 30.81 14.34 12.51
N GLY A 189 30.80 14.40 11.18
CA GLY A 189 29.55 14.29 10.41
C GLY A 189 29.06 12.85 10.22
N ILE A 190 29.97 11.89 10.00
CA ILE A 190 29.61 10.49 9.77
C ILE A 190 29.09 9.83 11.06
N SER A 191 29.72 10.13 12.19
CA SER A 191 29.28 9.64 13.49
C SER A 191 27.88 10.19 13.86
N GLY A 192 27.66 11.50 13.67
CA GLY A 192 26.41 12.16 14.07
C GLY A 192 25.20 11.83 13.18
N PHE A 193 25.38 11.76 11.86
CA PHE A 193 24.25 11.63 10.92
C PHE A 193 24.02 10.21 10.38
N TYR A 194 24.97 9.29 10.58
CA TYR A 194 24.85 7.93 10.04
C TYR A 194 24.97 6.85 11.12
N VAL A 195 26.03 6.88 11.94
CA VAL A 195 26.25 5.83 12.95
C VAL A 195 25.24 5.93 14.08
N ALA A 196 25.05 7.13 14.66
CA ALA A 196 24.14 7.31 15.80
C ALA A 196 22.66 7.00 15.47
N PRO A 197 22.08 7.47 14.33
CA PRO A 197 20.69 7.16 13.99
C PRO A 197 20.49 5.67 13.69
N LEU A 198 21.42 5.04 12.95
CA LEU A 198 21.34 3.61 12.62
C LEU A 198 21.45 2.73 13.86
N SER A 199 22.37 3.04 14.77
CA SER A 199 22.48 2.36 16.07
C SER A 199 21.21 2.55 16.91
N GLY A 200 20.61 3.75 16.91
CA GLY A 200 19.33 4.02 17.58
C GLY A 200 18.18 3.19 17.01
N MET A 201 18.07 3.07 15.69
CA MET A 201 17.06 2.24 15.03
C MET A 201 17.24 0.76 15.36
N LEU A 202 18.46 0.24 15.27
CA LEU A 202 18.76 -1.16 15.61
C LEU A 202 18.49 -1.45 17.11
N PHE A 203 18.82 -0.51 17.99
CA PHE A 203 18.50 -0.61 19.41
C PHE A 203 16.99 -0.67 19.66
N HIS A 204 16.21 0.17 18.97
CA HIS A 204 14.74 0.13 19.03
C HIS A 204 14.11 -1.17 18.51
N MET A 205 14.80 -1.91 17.63
CA MET A 205 14.33 -3.23 17.17
C MET A 205 14.59 -4.34 18.20
N VAL A 206 15.58 -4.16 19.08
CA VAL A 206 15.98 -5.17 20.08
C VAL A 206 15.31 -4.91 21.44
N VAL A 207 15.10 -3.63 21.79
CA VAL A 207 14.56 -3.23 23.10
C VAL A 207 13.08 -2.91 22.99
N ASP A 208 12.29 -3.55 23.86
CA ASP A 208 10.86 -3.27 23.97
C ASP A 208 10.64 -1.81 24.41
N VAL A 209 10.10 -1.02 23.49
CA VAL A 209 9.93 0.43 23.64
C VAL A 209 8.82 0.80 24.62
N THR A 210 8.01 -0.17 25.05
CA THR A 210 6.92 0.03 26.03
C THR A 210 7.41 0.45 27.41
N ILE A 211 8.71 0.29 27.70
CA ILE A 211 9.35 0.70 28.95
C ILE A 211 9.47 2.24 29.05
N PHE A 212 9.46 2.95 27.92
CA PHE A 212 9.63 4.41 27.89
C PHE A 212 8.29 5.15 27.80
N PRO A 213 8.16 6.33 28.43
CA PRO A 213 6.94 7.13 28.33
C PRO A 213 6.75 7.66 26.89
N VAL A 214 5.48 7.69 26.45
CA VAL A 214 5.07 7.96 25.05
C VAL A 214 5.65 9.27 24.48
N TRP A 215 5.80 10.30 25.32
CA TRP A 215 6.35 11.59 24.90
C TRP A 215 7.84 11.51 24.49
N MET A 216 8.63 10.67 25.14
CA MET A 216 10.04 10.44 24.77
C MET A 216 10.14 9.69 23.44
N ILE A 217 9.26 8.73 23.22
CA ILE A 217 9.20 7.96 21.96
C ILE A 217 8.81 8.88 20.80
N PHE A 218 7.86 9.79 21.02
CA PHE A 218 7.46 10.78 20.02
C PHE A 218 8.62 11.70 19.62
N LEU A 219 9.31 12.31 20.60
CA LEU A 219 10.48 13.15 20.36
C LEU A 219 11.61 12.38 19.66
N ALA A 220 11.90 11.16 20.10
CA ALA A 220 12.92 10.30 19.49
C ALA A 220 12.57 9.99 18.02
N ARG A 221 11.32 9.64 17.71
CA ARG A 221 10.85 9.38 16.34
C ARG A 221 10.96 10.62 15.46
N CYS A 222 10.49 11.78 15.92
CA CYS A 222 10.60 13.03 15.14
C CYS A 222 12.06 13.38 14.85
N THR A 223 12.96 13.20 15.82
CA THR A 223 14.39 13.52 15.66
C THR A 223 15.11 12.52 14.75
N LEU A 224 14.85 11.21 14.93
CA LEU A 224 15.43 10.16 14.11
C LEU A 224 14.93 10.22 12.66
N ILE A 225 13.64 10.49 12.43
CA ILE A 225 13.08 10.64 11.08
C ILE A 225 13.77 11.80 10.36
N ILE A 226 14.01 12.95 11.00
CA ILE A 226 14.75 14.05 10.38
C ILE A 226 16.18 13.60 10.00
N ALA A 227 16.88 12.89 10.89
CA ALA A 227 18.22 12.38 10.59
C ALA A 227 18.24 11.33 9.46
N PHE A 228 17.21 10.47 9.36
CA PHE A 228 17.08 9.45 8.31
C PHE A 228 16.53 9.99 6.98
N THR A 229 15.82 11.13 7.00
CA THR A 229 15.25 11.78 5.80
C THR A 229 16.20 12.79 5.17
N LEU A 230 17.28 13.18 5.85
CA LEU A 230 18.39 13.89 5.21
C LEU A 230 19.00 12.97 4.15
N GLU A 231 18.58 13.18 2.90
CA GLU A 231 19.09 12.48 1.74
C GLU A 231 20.62 12.66 1.67
N SER A 232 21.34 11.61 1.27
CA SER A 232 22.81 11.64 1.16
C SER A 232 23.32 12.83 0.33
N THR A 233 22.49 13.35 -0.58
CA THR A 233 22.69 14.58 -1.37
C THR A 233 22.79 15.85 -0.49
N GLN A 234 21.91 16.02 0.50
CA GLN A 234 21.89 17.19 1.38
C GLN A 234 23.10 17.22 2.33
N LEU A 235 23.48 16.06 2.86
CA LEU A 235 24.72 15.90 3.65
C LEU A 235 25.96 16.16 2.79
N SER A 236 25.99 15.62 1.57
CA SER A 236 27.09 15.85 0.60
C SER A 236 27.22 17.33 0.23
N LEU A 237 26.11 18.06 0.13
CA LEU A 237 26.08 19.51 -0.12
C LEU A 237 26.74 20.29 1.01
N ILE A 238 26.47 19.93 2.27
CA ILE A 238 27.12 20.55 3.44
C ILE A 238 28.64 20.32 3.39
N PHE A 239 29.09 19.10 3.06
CA PHE A 239 30.51 18.78 2.91
C PHE A 239 31.17 19.49 1.72
N LEU A 240 30.49 19.58 0.57
CA LEU A 240 30.94 20.30 -0.61
C LEU A 240 31.07 21.81 -0.34
N LEU A 241 30.12 22.41 0.38
CA LEU A 241 30.11 23.84 0.71
C LEU A 241 31.11 24.23 1.81
N LYS A 242 31.54 23.25 2.61
CA LYS A 242 32.54 23.43 3.68
C LYS A 242 33.98 23.32 3.16
N ASN A 243 34.20 22.66 2.02
CA ASN A 243 35.51 22.61 1.37
C ASN A 243 35.81 23.94 0.66
N PRO A 244 36.91 24.65 1.01
CA PRO A 244 37.22 25.96 0.45
C PRO A 244 37.48 25.93 -1.05
N ILE A 245 38.02 24.84 -1.59
CA ILE A 245 38.30 24.68 -3.02
C ILE A 245 36.99 24.55 -3.80
N HIS A 246 36.06 23.71 -3.32
CA HIS A 246 34.76 23.54 -3.96
C HIS A 246 33.90 24.80 -3.87
N ARG A 247 34.00 25.57 -2.77
CA ARG A 247 33.34 26.87 -2.66
C ARG A 247 33.80 27.84 -3.75
N GLU A 248 35.08 27.86 -4.08
CA GLU A 248 35.61 28.70 -5.17
C GLU A 248 35.20 28.19 -6.56
N ILE A 249 35.11 26.87 -6.78
CA ILE A 249 34.57 26.30 -8.02
C ILE A 249 33.09 26.67 -8.19
N ILE A 250 32.28 26.57 -7.14
CA ILE A 250 30.86 26.92 -7.18
C ILE A 250 30.68 28.42 -7.41
N LYS A 251 31.48 29.27 -6.77
CA LYS A 251 31.47 30.72 -7.03
C LYS A 251 31.81 31.02 -8.49
N ARG A 252 32.84 30.40 -9.06
CA ARG A 252 33.20 30.58 -10.47
C ARG A 252 32.09 30.09 -11.40
N ALA A 253 31.56 28.89 -11.16
CA ALA A 253 30.45 28.34 -11.93
C ALA A 253 29.19 29.21 -11.85
N PHE A 254 28.91 29.80 -10.68
CA PHE A 254 27.80 30.72 -10.48
C PHE A 254 28.03 32.06 -11.20
N VAL A 255 29.25 32.60 -11.16
CA VAL A 255 29.63 33.80 -11.92
C VAL A 255 29.57 33.53 -13.43
N ASP A 256 30.00 32.37 -13.89
CA ASP A 256 29.94 31.98 -15.31
C ASP A 256 28.50 31.69 -15.76
N PHE A 257 27.66 31.14 -14.87
CA PHE A 257 26.21 31.01 -15.08
C PHE A 257 25.52 32.38 -15.16
N LEU A 258 25.90 33.33 -14.30
CA LEU A 258 25.40 34.71 -14.36
C LEU A 258 25.86 35.42 -15.64
N LYS A 259 27.08 35.18 -16.11
CA LYS A 259 27.55 35.68 -17.41
C LYS A 259 26.79 35.07 -18.59
N LEU A 260 26.42 33.79 -18.49
CA LEU A 260 25.52 33.13 -19.45
C LEU A 260 24.12 33.76 -19.47
N PHE A 261 23.64 34.28 -18.35
CA PHE A 261 22.37 35.02 -18.26
C PHE A 261 22.45 36.47 -18.76
N HIS A 262 23.65 37.03 -18.92
CA HIS A 262 23.86 38.39 -19.42
C HIS A 262 24.09 38.47 -20.94
N ASP A 263 24.26 37.32 -21.61
CA ASP A 263 24.40 37.22 -23.06
C ASP A 263 23.04 36.87 -23.70
N ASP A 264 22.23 37.90 -23.94
CA ASP A 264 20.85 37.83 -24.48
C ASP A 264 20.72 36.97 -25.76
N THR A 265 21.81 36.76 -26.49
CA THR A 265 21.80 36.00 -27.75
C THR A 265 21.74 34.48 -27.55
N ARG A 266 22.22 33.94 -26.42
CA ARG A 266 22.17 32.49 -26.10
C ARG A 266 20.89 32.08 -25.39
N LEU A 267 20.28 32.97 -24.61
CA LEU A 267 19.03 32.68 -23.89
C LEU A 267 17.89 32.32 -24.87
N ASN A 268 17.77 33.06 -25.98
CA ASN A 268 16.74 32.79 -27.01
C ASN A 268 16.91 31.42 -27.71
N ARG A 269 18.16 30.94 -27.83
CA ARG A 269 18.45 29.62 -28.42
C ARG A 269 18.18 28.50 -27.41
N ILE A 270 18.50 28.71 -26.13
CA ILE A 270 18.23 27.74 -25.05
C ILE A 270 16.74 27.68 -24.74
N GLU A 271 16.02 28.81 -24.74
CA GLU A 271 14.55 28.83 -24.65
C GLU A 271 13.90 28.07 -25.81
N SER A 272 14.41 28.21 -27.04
CA SER A 272 13.90 27.46 -28.19
C SER A 272 14.12 25.95 -28.05
N ILE A 273 15.29 25.52 -27.54
CA ILE A 273 15.64 24.10 -27.35
C ILE A 273 14.88 23.51 -26.15
N MET A 274 14.77 24.25 -25.05
CA MET A 274 13.99 23.86 -23.88
C MET A 274 12.50 23.82 -24.21
N ARG A 275 11.95 24.76 -24.97
CA ARG A 275 10.56 24.68 -25.48
C ARG A 275 10.37 23.46 -26.39
N SER A 276 11.30 23.16 -27.30
CA SER A 276 11.15 22.01 -28.20
C SER A 276 11.25 20.65 -27.51
N MET A 277 11.94 20.56 -26.36
CA MET A 277 12.04 19.32 -25.57
C MET A 277 10.96 19.19 -24.49
N PHE A 278 10.67 20.25 -23.73
CA PHE A 278 9.76 20.18 -22.59
C PHE A 278 8.28 20.27 -22.97
N VAL A 279 7.91 21.02 -24.01
CA VAL A 279 6.51 21.15 -24.43
C VAL A 279 5.90 19.82 -24.90
N PRO A 280 6.55 19.00 -25.75
CA PRO A 280 5.99 17.70 -26.13
C PRO A 280 6.02 16.69 -24.96
N LEU A 281 7.01 16.76 -24.07
CA LEU A 281 7.07 15.90 -22.88
C LEU A 281 5.95 16.23 -21.88
N PHE A 282 5.69 17.53 -21.65
CA PHE A 282 4.66 18.02 -20.75
C PHE A 282 3.24 17.80 -21.31
N LEU A 283 3.05 17.99 -22.63
CA LEU A 283 1.81 17.62 -23.33
C LEU A 283 1.57 16.11 -23.34
N SER A 284 2.62 15.29 -23.47
CA SER A 284 2.50 13.83 -23.36
C SER A 284 2.13 13.35 -21.95
N SER A 285 2.60 14.04 -20.90
CA SER A 285 2.21 13.76 -19.52
C SER A 285 0.81 14.27 -19.16
N LEU A 286 0.35 15.36 -19.78
CA LEU A 286 -1.02 15.88 -19.64
C LEU A 286 -2.05 14.99 -20.38
N ALA A 287 -1.67 14.36 -21.49
CA ALA A 287 -2.52 13.38 -22.19
C ALA A 287 -2.72 12.07 -21.40
N LEU A 288 -1.87 11.77 -20.41
CA LEU A 288 -2.01 10.62 -19.51
C LEU A 288 -2.80 10.94 -18.23
N PHE A 289 -3.21 12.19 -18.01
CA PHE A 289 -3.95 12.65 -16.82
C PHE A 289 -5.30 13.28 -17.17
N SER A 290 -5.97 12.78 -18.21
CA SER A 290 -7.42 12.96 -18.34
C SER A 290 -8.12 11.77 -17.69
N CYS A 291 -7.98 11.65 -16.37
CA CYS A 291 -8.92 10.88 -15.58
C CYS A 291 -10.16 11.78 -15.43
N SER A 292 -11.17 11.53 -16.24
CA SER A 292 -12.50 11.98 -15.89
C SER A 292 -12.89 11.21 -14.64
N ASP A 293 -12.97 11.87 -13.48
CA ASP A 293 -13.63 11.31 -12.31
C ASP A 293 -15.06 10.97 -12.74
N ALA A 294 -15.32 9.69 -13.00
CA ALA A 294 -16.60 9.22 -13.46
C ALA A 294 -17.53 9.11 -12.25
N SER A 295 -18.08 10.24 -11.82
CA SER A 295 -19.13 10.27 -10.79
C SER A 295 -20.20 9.21 -11.08
N GLN A 296 -20.56 8.40 -10.11
CA GLN A 296 -21.65 7.43 -10.21
C GLN A 296 -22.83 7.93 -9.38
N THR A 297 -24.04 7.78 -9.89
CA THR A 297 -25.28 8.20 -9.22
C THR A 297 -26.27 7.04 -9.18
N VAL A 298 -27.03 6.94 -8.09
CA VAL A 298 -28.13 5.98 -7.95
C VAL A 298 -29.34 6.66 -7.33
N SER A 299 -30.53 6.33 -7.83
CA SER A 299 -31.79 6.81 -7.27
C SER A 299 -32.77 5.68 -7.00
N VAL A 300 -33.40 5.73 -5.82
CA VAL A 300 -34.33 4.71 -5.34
C VAL A 300 -35.63 5.37 -4.91
N ARG A 301 -36.76 4.71 -5.20
CA ARG A 301 -38.06 5.10 -4.65
C ARG A 301 -38.89 3.88 -4.23
N GLY A 302 -39.80 4.08 -3.30
CA GLY A 302 -40.66 3.02 -2.78
C GLY A 302 -41.73 3.52 -1.83
N VAL A 303 -42.53 2.58 -1.30
CA VAL A 303 -43.62 2.85 -0.34
C VAL A 303 -43.52 1.89 0.84
N LEU A 304 -43.59 2.42 2.05
CA LEU A 304 -43.47 1.67 3.30
C LEU A 304 -44.83 1.51 3.98
N MET A 305 -45.13 0.28 4.37
CA MET A 305 -46.34 -0.13 5.07
C MET A 305 -45.99 -0.84 6.38
N CYS A 306 -46.91 -0.82 7.34
CA CYS A 306 -46.85 -1.61 8.57
C CYS A 306 -48.22 -2.26 8.79
N GLY A 307 -48.33 -3.54 8.47
CA GLY A 307 -49.65 -4.19 8.38
C GLY A 307 -50.50 -3.51 7.31
N ASN A 308 -51.64 -2.95 7.71
CA ASN A 308 -52.57 -2.24 6.80
C ASN A 308 -52.38 -0.71 6.81
N GLU A 309 -51.44 -0.19 7.60
CA GLU A 309 -51.21 1.26 7.74
C GLU A 309 -50.00 1.71 6.94
N THR A 310 -50.05 2.91 6.37
CA THR A 310 -48.89 3.56 5.74
C THR A 310 -47.90 4.01 6.80
N LEU A 311 -46.61 3.74 6.59
CA LEU A 311 -45.58 4.01 7.58
C LEU A 311 -44.88 5.35 7.29
N ASN A 312 -45.31 6.41 7.98
CA ASN A 312 -44.79 7.77 7.85
C ASN A 312 -43.60 8.06 8.78
N ASP A 313 -42.84 9.11 8.46
CA ASP A 313 -41.70 9.60 9.27
C ASP A 313 -40.63 8.53 9.59
N VAL A 314 -40.43 7.59 8.66
CA VAL A 314 -39.36 6.58 8.73
C VAL A 314 -38.09 7.17 8.18
N GLU A 315 -36.95 6.89 8.83
CA GLU A 315 -35.64 7.36 8.38
C GLU A 315 -35.04 6.36 7.38
N ILE A 316 -34.68 6.82 6.20
CA ILE A 316 -34.08 6.04 5.12
C ILE A 316 -32.69 6.63 4.83
N LYS A 317 -31.68 5.76 4.73
CA LYS A 317 -30.31 6.16 4.41
C LYS A 317 -29.78 5.37 3.25
N LEU A 318 -29.09 6.06 2.35
CA LEU A 318 -28.36 5.45 1.25
C LEU A 318 -26.88 5.45 1.59
N PHE A 319 -26.27 4.27 1.57
CA PHE A 319 -24.86 4.07 1.88
C PHE A 319 -24.12 3.48 0.71
N ASP A 320 -22.84 3.84 0.57
CA ASP A 320 -21.89 3.11 -0.27
C ASP A 320 -21.06 2.14 0.58
N ASN A 321 -21.25 0.86 0.33
CA ASN A 321 -20.69 -0.22 1.13
C ASN A 321 -19.28 -0.58 0.65
N HIS A 322 -18.30 -0.31 1.51
CA HIS A 322 -16.90 -0.62 1.25
C HIS A 322 -16.56 -2.04 1.72
N ARG A 323 -15.82 -2.80 0.89
CA ARG A 323 -15.32 -4.11 1.34
C ARG A 323 -14.15 -3.92 2.31
N PHE A 324 -14.34 -4.32 3.57
CA PHE A 324 -13.30 -4.44 4.62
C PHE A 324 -12.66 -3.13 5.13
N LEU A 325 -12.59 -3.00 6.47
CA LEU A 325 -11.83 -2.01 7.27
C LEU A 325 -12.13 -0.52 7.06
N GLN A 326 -12.96 -0.13 6.10
CA GLN A 326 -13.43 1.24 5.93
C GLN A 326 -14.88 1.38 6.41
N PRO A 327 -15.22 2.46 7.12
CA PRO A 327 -16.61 2.73 7.48
C PRO A 327 -17.44 3.00 6.22
N ASP A 328 -18.69 2.54 6.21
CA ASP A 328 -19.62 2.81 5.11
C ASP A 328 -19.81 4.33 4.93
N THR A 329 -19.77 4.79 3.68
CA THR A 329 -19.95 6.20 3.36
C THR A 329 -21.44 6.51 3.22
N LEU A 330 -21.95 7.46 4.00
CA LEU A 330 -23.33 7.92 3.89
C LEU A 330 -23.46 8.84 2.67
N LEU A 331 -24.30 8.46 1.70
CA LEU A 331 -24.53 9.24 0.48
C LEU A 331 -25.70 10.22 0.65
N ALA A 332 -26.81 9.75 1.23
CA ALA A 332 -28.01 10.56 1.42
C ALA A 332 -28.86 10.06 2.60
N THR A 333 -29.69 10.93 3.17
CA THR A 333 -30.67 10.60 4.21
C THR A 333 -31.98 11.28 3.88
N GLU A 334 -33.07 10.51 3.89
CA GLU A 334 -34.42 10.99 3.61
C GLU A 334 -35.45 10.39 4.58
N LYS A 335 -36.67 10.93 4.56
CA LYS A 335 -37.78 10.43 5.35
C LYS A 335 -38.99 10.06 4.51
N SER A 336 -39.77 9.07 4.97
CA SER A 336 -41.03 8.73 4.32
C SER A 336 -42.11 9.77 4.59
N ASP A 337 -42.90 10.07 3.55
CA ASP A 337 -43.99 11.04 3.60
C ASP A 337 -45.23 10.50 4.35
N ALA A 338 -46.29 11.32 4.42
CA ALA A 338 -47.55 10.94 5.07
C ALA A 338 -48.25 9.71 4.45
N ARG A 339 -47.89 9.34 3.22
CA ARG A 339 -48.40 8.17 2.50
C ARG A 339 -47.37 7.02 2.50
N GLY A 340 -46.30 7.13 3.29
CA GLY A 340 -45.22 6.15 3.38
C GLY A 340 -44.28 6.12 2.18
N ARG A 341 -44.38 7.06 1.24
CA ARG A 341 -43.52 7.11 0.04
C ARG A 341 -42.18 7.75 0.36
N PHE A 342 -41.13 7.30 -0.29
CA PHE A 342 -39.81 7.91 -0.21
C PHE A 342 -39.11 7.89 -1.57
N THR A 343 -38.24 8.88 -1.77
CA THR A 343 -37.37 9.03 -2.94
C THR A 343 -36.02 9.48 -2.43
N ILE A 344 -34.95 8.77 -2.78
CA ILE A 344 -33.59 9.07 -2.31
C ILE A 344 -32.59 8.91 -3.46
N THR A 345 -31.71 9.90 -3.61
CA THR A 345 -30.67 9.94 -4.65
C THR A 345 -29.34 10.24 -3.99
N GLY A 346 -28.29 9.53 -4.38
CA GLY A 346 -26.92 9.76 -3.92
C GLY A 346 -25.91 9.57 -5.05
N SER A 347 -24.79 10.27 -4.94
CA SER A 347 -23.70 10.20 -5.90
C SER A 347 -22.36 10.10 -5.18
N VAL A 348 -21.41 9.40 -5.79
CA VAL A 348 -20.04 9.22 -5.31
C VAL A 348 -19.07 9.29 -6.49
N ASP A 349 -17.89 9.86 -6.26
CA ASP A 349 -16.79 9.88 -7.23
C ASP A 349 -15.94 8.60 -7.07
N ASP A 350 -16.56 7.45 -7.30
CA ASP A 350 -15.91 6.13 -7.27
C ASP A 350 -16.43 5.25 -8.42
N ASP A 351 -15.55 4.45 -9.01
CA ASP A 351 -15.82 3.55 -10.13
C ASP A 351 -16.52 2.25 -9.70
N ASP A 352 -16.50 1.87 -8.41
CA ASP A 352 -17.05 0.60 -7.89
C ASP A 352 -18.08 0.79 -6.75
N MET A 353 -19.05 1.70 -6.96
CA MET A 353 -20.13 1.96 -5.99
C MET A 353 -20.96 0.71 -5.70
N LYS A 354 -21.20 0.42 -4.42
CA LYS A 354 -22.08 -0.66 -3.93
C LYS A 354 -23.16 -0.07 -3.03
N PRO A 355 -24.25 0.42 -3.63
CA PRO A 355 -25.23 1.17 -2.88
C PRO A 355 -26.21 0.26 -2.13
N ASP A 356 -26.37 0.54 -0.83
CA ASP A 356 -27.31 -0.12 0.09
C ASP A 356 -28.30 0.90 0.66
N VAL A 357 -29.60 0.58 0.60
CA VAL A 357 -30.64 1.35 1.30
C VAL A 357 -30.90 0.74 2.67
N ARG A 358 -30.78 1.55 3.71
CA ARG A 358 -31.05 1.16 5.11
C ARG A 358 -32.28 1.89 5.61
N ILE A 359 -33.27 1.14 6.07
CA ILE A 359 -34.56 1.66 6.52
C ILE A 359 -34.69 1.42 8.03
N TYR A 360 -34.81 2.52 8.78
CA TYR A 360 -34.86 2.49 10.25
C TYR A 360 -36.29 2.73 10.74
N HIS A 361 -36.99 1.64 11.07
CA HIS A 361 -38.41 1.67 11.42
C HIS A 361 -38.69 1.11 12.82
N ARG A 362 -39.92 1.32 13.30
CA ARG A 362 -40.42 0.77 14.58
C ARG A 362 -41.65 -0.11 14.43
N CYS A 363 -42.01 -0.48 13.20
CA CYS A 363 -43.14 -1.37 12.93
C CYS A 363 -43.01 -2.68 13.71
N ASN A 364 -44.03 -3.02 14.50
CA ASN A 364 -44.09 -4.18 15.39
C ASN A 364 -42.85 -4.36 16.30
N ASN A 365 -42.19 -3.24 16.67
CA ASN A 365 -41.03 -3.27 17.54
C ASN A 365 -41.45 -3.10 19.00
N LYS A 366 -41.37 -4.18 19.79
CA LYS A 366 -41.67 -4.15 21.24
C LYS A 366 -40.58 -3.45 22.07
N GLY A 367 -39.49 -2.99 21.44
CA GLY A 367 -38.34 -2.39 22.12
C GLY A 367 -37.52 -3.42 22.89
N LEU A 368 -36.38 -3.00 23.42
CA LEU A 368 -35.56 -3.81 24.32
C LEU A 368 -36.01 -3.52 25.76
N PHE A 369 -36.26 -4.55 26.57
CA PHE A 369 -36.78 -4.43 27.95
C PHE A 369 -38.12 -3.66 28.10
N GLY A 370 -38.97 -3.66 27.08
CA GLY A 370 -40.30 -3.01 27.13
C GLY A 370 -40.30 -1.50 26.93
N ILE A 371 -39.15 -0.90 26.54
CA ILE A 371 -39.02 0.52 26.24
C ILE A 371 -39.02 0.72 24.72
N SER A 372 -40.19 0.99 24.15
CA SER A 372 -40.43 1.01 22.69
C SER A 372 -39.61 2.05 21.90
N ASN A 373 -39.16 3.14 22.54
CA ASN A 373 -38.50 4.25 21.86
C ASN A 373 -36.97 4.16 21.80
N LEU A 374 -36.35 3.17 22.45
CA LEU A 374 -34.89 3.10 22.63
C LEU A 374 -34.15 2.60 21.37
N CYS A 375 -34.77 1.70 20.61
CA CYS A 375 -34.15 1.04 19.46
C CYS A 375 -35.08 1.04 18.25
N LYS A 376 -34.49 1.08 17.06
CA LYS A 376 -35.17 0.91 15.77
C LYS A 376 -34.75 -0.44 15.16
N ARG A 377 -35.63 -0.99 14.34
CA ARG A 377 -35.36 -2.11 13.43
C ARG A 377 -34.68 -1.55 12.18
N GLU A 378 -33.61 -2.18 11.71
CA GLU A 378 -32.83 -1.79 10.54
C GLU A 378 -32.93 -2.87 9.46
N ALA A 379 -33.69 -2.58 8.41
CA ALA A 379 -33.78 -3.41 7.21
C ALA A 379 -32.82 -2.89 6.14
N VAL A 380 -32.06 -3.78 5.52
CA VAL A 380 -31.03 -3.44 4.51
C VAL A 380 -31.40 -4.05 3.17
N TYR A 381 -31.43 -3.21 2.12
CA TYR A 381 -31.71 -3.62 0.75
C TYR A 381 -30.56 -3.20 -0.16
N THR A 382 -29.87 -4.18 -0.74
CA THR A 382 -28.79 -3.94 -1.69
C THR A 382 -29.37 -3.67 -3.07
N ILE A 383 -28.93 -2.57 -3.69
CA ILE A 383 -29.38 -2.19 -5.03
C ILE A 383 -28.48 -2.86 -6.07
N PRO A 384 -29.03 -3.50 -7.11
CA PRO A 384 -28.23 -4.09 -8.18
C PRO A 384 -27.44 -3.04 -8.96
N SER A 385 -26.23 -3.39 -9.38
CA SER A 385 -25.34 -2.50 -10.14
C SER A 385 -25.93 -2.04 -11.49
N SER A 386 -26.96 -2.72 -12.02
CA SER A 386 -27.65 -2.31 -13.24
C SER A 386 -28.40 -0.98 -13.13
N PHE A 387 -28.67 -0.50 -11.91
CA PHE A 387 -29.36 0.78 -11.65
C PHE A 387 -28.39 1.92 -11.34
N ILE A 388 -27.08 1.66 -11.37
CA ILE A 388 -26.04 2.68 -11.21
C ILE A 388 -25.82 3.35 -12.56
N THR A 389 -25.83 4.69 -12.58
CA THR A 389 -25.60 5.49 -13.78
C THR A 389 -24.34 6.32 -13.64
N SER A 390 -23.50 6.32 -14.67
CA SER A 390 -22.34 7.23 -14.76
C SER A 390 -22.80 8.65 -15.09
N GLY A 391 -22.30 9.62 -14.33
CA GLY A 391 -22.66 11.03 -14.36
C GLY A 391 -23.50 11.48 -13.16
N THR A 392 -23.72 12.78 -13.08
CA THR A 392 -24.45 13.44 -11.97
C THR A 392 -25.98 13.32 -12.06
N LEU A 393 -26.51 12.76 -13.16
CA LEU A 393 -27.94 12.62 -13.42
C LEU A 393 -28.33 11.15 -13.49
N SER A 394 -29.29 10.77 -12.64
CA SER A 394 -29.84 9.42 -12.58
C SER A 394 -30.80 9.17 -13.73
N THR A 395 -30.38 8.41 -14.74
CA THR A 395 -31.24 8.03 -15.88
C THR A 395 -32.20 6.89 -15.51
N ASN A 396 -31.79 6.02 -14.57
CA ASN A 396 -32.53 4.83 -14.18
C ASN A 396 -32.95 4.90 -12.71
N TRP A 397 -34.22 4.59 -12.44
CA TRP A 397 -34.77 4.53 -11.09
C TRP A 397 -34.89 3.09 -10.62
N PHE A 398 -34.39 2.79 -9.42
CA PHE A 398 -34.66 1.51 -8.77
C PHE A 398 -35.97 1.58 -8.01
N GLU A 399 -36.96 0.83 -8.50
CA GLU A 399 -38.27 0.71 -7.88
C GLU A 399 -38.25 -0.37 -6.80
N LEU A 400 -38.12 0.04 -5.54
CA LEU A 400 -38.18 -0.89 -4.41
C LEU A 400 -39.62 -1.46 -4.22
N GLY A 401 -40.62 -0.78 -4.78
CA GLY A 401 -42.02 -1.17 -4.70
C GLY A 401 -42.65 -0.85 -3.35
N THR A 402 -43.73 -1.56 -3.01
CA THR A 402 -44.41 -1.44 -1.71
C THR A 402 -43.94 -2.55 -0.78
N ILE A 403 -43.34 -2.17 0.36
CA ILE A 403 -42.81 -3.12 1.34
C ILE A 403 -43.59 -3.00 2.64
N ASN A 404 -44.08 -4.15 3.12
CA ASN A 404 -44.65 -4.27 4.46
C ASN A 404 -43.56 -4.63 5.47
N MET A 405 -43.23 -3.67 6.33
CA MET A 405 -42.17 -3.75 7.34
C MET A 405 -42.61 -4.49 8.61
N GLU A 406 -43.83 -5.04 8.64
CA GLU A 406 -44.28 -5.98 9.68
C GLU A 406 -43.51 -7.30 9.59
N VAL A 407 -43.25 -7.75 8.35
CA VAL A 407 -42.44 -8.95 8.07
C VAL A 407 -40.99 -8.71 8.49
N LYS A 408 -40.38 -9.71 9.12
CA LYS A 408 -38.96 -9.67 9.49
C LYS A 408 -38.10 -10.01 8.29
N GLN A 409 -37.15 -9.13 7.96
CA GLN A 409 -36.32 -9.29 6.78
C GLN A 409 -35.06 -10.11 7.06
N ALA A 410 -34.55 -10.77 6.02
CA ALA A 410 -33.27 -11.47 6.12
C ALA A 410 -32.16 -10.47 6.45
N ASN A 411 -31.35 -10.78 7.47
CA ASN A 411 -30.25 -9.94 7.98
C ASN A 411 -30.67 -8.61 8.64
N GLU A 412 -31.92 -8.50 9.09
CA GLU A 412 -32.39 -7.33 9.82
C GLU A 412 -31.68 -7.16 11.18
N LYS A 413 -31.19 -5.95 11.45
CA LYS A 413 -30.43 -5.60 12.67
C LYS A 413 -31.25 -4.74 13.62
N THR A 414 -30.81 -4.67 14.88
CA THR A 414 -31.37 -3.75 15.88
C THR A 414 -30.41 -2.58 16.06
N HIS A 415 -30.88 -1.37 15.78
CA HIS A 415 -30.10 -0.14 15.90
C HIS A 415 -30.60 0.68 17.10
N CYS A 416 -29.82 0.73 18.18
CA CYS A 416 -30.14 1.47 19.41
C CYS A 416 -29.35 2.77 19.50
N PHE A 417 -29.92 3.80 20.13
CA PHE A 417 -29.16 5.02 20.44
C PHE A 417 -28.10 4.72 21.51
N SER A 418 -26.90 5.27 21.32
CA SER A 418 -25.77 5.11 22.26
C SER A 418 -25.98 5.79 23.62
N ASN A 419 -26.95 6.72 23.74
CA ASN A 419 -27.28 7.41 24.97
C ASN A 419 -28.79 7.28 25.30
N PRO A 420 -29.17 6.52 26.35
CA PRO A 420 -30.57 6.30 26.75
C PRO A 420 -31.34 7.57 27.13
N LEU A 421 -30.67 8.62 27.61
CA LEU A 421 -31.34 9.86 28.03
C LEU A 421 -31.87 10.66 26.82
N ARG A 422 -31.23 10.54 25.66
CA ARG A 422 -31.61 11.28 24.45
C ARG A 422 -32.90 10.75 23.81
N SER A 423 -33.14 9.42 23.91
CA SER A 423 -34.36 8.80 23.38
C SER A 423 -35.61 9.13 24.20
N ILE A 424 -35.46 9.33 25.52
CA ILE A 424 -36.55 9.75 26.42
C ILE A 424 -36.97 11.20 26.14
N LEU A 425 -36.02 12.08 25.83
CA LEU A 425 -36.29 13.48 25.51
C LEU A 425 -36.99 13.65 24.15
N ASP A 426 -36.61 12.86 23.15
CA ASP A 426 -37.22 12.92 21.80
C ASP A 426 -38.64 12.31 21.80
N GLY A 427 -38.89 11.28 22.61
CA GLY A 427 -40.22 10.68 22.78
C GLY A 427 -41.27 11.58 23.45
N ARG A 428 -40.85 12.66 24.13
CA ARG A 428 -41.74 13.68 24.73
C ARG A 428 -42.08 14.85 23.80
N ARG A 429 -41.51 14.91 22.58
CA ARG A 429 -41.75 15.99 21.59
C ARG A 429 -42.86 15.66 20.56
N LYS A 430 -43.69 14.66 20.82
CA LYS A 430 -44.90 14.42 20.01
C LYS A 430 -46.10 15.17 20.58
#